data_AF-A0A917FPF3-F1
#
_entry.id   AF-A0A917FPF3-F1
#
_cell.length_a   1.000
_cell.length_b   1.000
_cell.length_c   1.000
_cell.angle_alpha   90.00
_cell.angle_beta   90.00
_cell.angle_gamma   90.00
#
_symmetry.space_group_name_H-M   'P 1'
#
loop_
_entity.id
_entity.type
_entity.pdbx_description
1 polymer ?
#
loop_
_entity_poly.entity_id
_entity_poly.type
_entity_poly.pdbx_seq_one_letter_code
_entity_poly.pdbx_strand_id
1 'polypeptide(L)'
;MMKTSAKILLLTLAVLTGGCLSFNKRPDLDLLYRSSHLNDNSTPVIIIPGLMGTTLVNGKGEEVWPKSVGNIAFSRFDDIALDENKDIRPGGLFDAIAGVDFYGTLVTTLEKAGRYQKGEPGTPVMNKNRRRYYVLLYDWRKSNFDAVNQLHALVEQIRHDYGKPDLQVDIIAHSNGGLIARYYLQYGPQDAASRIKPTPWNEGDSRIRRIAMLGTPNLGSVISVSRLYRGFRLGLREIPPHILSYFATPFETLPNPKANAFIDANGTTVDLDIYDVSLWHKNRWSVFSEEVRQQVRREYPDAERRLALLDERFITNLENGRHFQSALAVPLADGRVQFAVFGGDCELTASRAVVEANGKGLRLAFQESEIAGKRRNVDYARLMQAPGDGLVTRESQLARASNIYLNQSMDRDLFPVSQTMFFCEKHDRLTSNPYFQNNLLYFILH
;
A
#
# COMPACT_ATOMS: atom_id res chain seq x y z
N MET A 1 -45.51 52.56 -25.21
CA MET A 1 -44.52 53.24 -24.33
C MET A 1 -44.51 52.53 -22.98
N MET A 2 -43.33 52.34 -22.36
CA MET A 2 -43.05 52.06 -20.92
C MET A 2 -43.84 50.93 -20.22
N LYS A 3 -43.19 49.86 -19.74
CA LYS A 3 -42.56 49.71 -18.39
C LYS A 3 -43.59 49.88 -17.23
N THR A 4 -43.69 49.03 -16.20
CA THR A 4 -42.64 48.18 -15.58
C THR A 4 -43.19 47.09 -14.62
N SER A 5 -42.38 46.04 -14.39
CA SER A 5 -42.22 45.29 -13.12
C SER A 5 -43.20 44.19 -12.68
N ALA A 6 -42.61 43.15 -12.09
CA ALA A 6 -43.23 41.89 -11.62
C ALA A 6 -43.07 41.68 -10.09
N LYS A 7 -43.87 40.73 -9.54
CA LYS A 7 -43.83 40.04 -8.21
C LYS A 7 -45.21 39.35 -8.05
N ILE A 8 -45.47 38.18 -7.44
CA ILE A 8 -44.79 37.03 -6.77
C ILE A 8 -45.73 35.83 -7.11
N LEU A 9 -45.38 34.64 -7.60
CA LEU A 9 -44.32 33.63 -7.39
C LEU A 9 -44.45 32.74 -6.13
N LEU A 10 -44.71 31.44 -6.37
CA LEU A 10 -44.57 30.27 -5.48
C LEU A 10 -45.38 30.21 -4.17
N LEU A 11 -46.31 29.24 -4.10
CA LEU A 11 -46.79 28.66 -2.84
C LEU A 11 -47.23 27.19 -3.01
N THR A 12 -46.37 26.34 -3.58
CA THR A 12 -46.59 24.87 -3.69
C THR A 12 -45.27 24.10 -3.88
N LEU A 13 -44.41 24.04 -2.86
CA LEU A 13 -43.41 22.96 -2.72
C LEU A 13 -42.93 22.82 -1.27
N ALA A 14 -43.71 22.12 -0.43
CA ALA A 14 -43.41 21.96 1.00
C ALA A 14 -43.76 20.55 1.55
N VAL A 15 -43.49 19.50 0.76
CA VAL A 15 -43.47 18.10 1.21
C VAL A 15 -42.32 17.38 0.47
N LEU A 16 -41.64 16.44 1.15
CA LEU A 16 -40.51 15.60 0.67
C LEU A 16 -39.06 16.15 0.84
N THR A 17 -38.72 16.65 2.03
CA THR A 17 -37.32 16.71 2.53
C THR A 17 -37.09 15.81 3.76
N GLY A 18 -37.81 14.69 3.84
CA GLY A 18 -37.76 13.72 4.94
C GLY A 18 -36.85 12.50 4.72
N GLY A 19 -35.84 12.61 3.85
CA GLY A 19 -34.95 11.50 3.47
C GLY A 19 -33.55 11.60 4.07
N CYS A 20 -33.17 10.62 4.89
CA CYS A 20 -31.79 10.33 5.33
C CYS A 20 -31.06 11.42 6.16
N LEU A 21 -31.62 11.77 7.31
CA LEU A 21 -30.79 12.11 8.48
C LEU A 21 -30.11 10.84 9.03
N SER A 22 -29.10 10.35 8.32
CA SER A 22 -28.22 9.31 8.84
C SER A 22 -27.38 9.88 9.98
N PHE A 23 -27.89 9.75 11.20
CA PHE A 23 -27.11 9.94 12.43
C PHE A 23 -25.99 8.90 12.48
N ASN A 24 -24.87 9.21 11.84
CA ASN A 24 -23.66 8.40 11.84
C ASN A 24 -23.02 8.51 13.23
N LYS A 25 -23.59 7.78 14.20
CA LYS A 25 -23.13 7.71 15.59
C LYS A 25 -21.72 7.10 15.60
N ARG A 26 -20.70 7.96 15.66
CA ARG A 26 -19.32 7.53 15.88
C ARG A 26 -19.23 6.80 17.23
N PRO A 27 -18.48 5.69 17.34
CA PRO A 27 -18.20 5.07 18.62
C PRO A 27 -17.50 6.05 19.58
N ASP A 28 -17.95 6.10 20.82
CA ASP A 28 -17.27 6.83 21.90
C ASP A 28 -16.10 5.97 22.41
N LEU A 29 -14.94 6.14 21.80
CA LEU A 29 -13.75 5.33 22.09
C LEU A 29 -13.24 5.56 23.52
N ASP A 30 -13.37 6.77 24.06
CA ASP A 30 -12.94 7.05 25.43
C ASP A 30 -13.86 6.31 26.43
N LEU A 31 -15.18 6.33 26.21
CA LEU A 31 -16.13 5.55 27.03
C LEU A 31 -15.92 4.03 26.91
N LEU A 32 -15.65 3.53 25.70
CA LEU A 32 -15.44 2.11 25.42
C LEU A 32 -14.13 1.58 26.03
N TYR A 33 -13.04 2.35 25.99
CA TYR A 33 -11.71 1.89 26.39
C TYR A 33 -11.19 2.44 27.72
N ARG A 34 -11.96 3.28 28.44
CA ARG A 34 -11.60 3.81 29.79
C ARG A 34 -11.14 2.75 30.79
N SER A 35 -11.74 1.56 30.75
CA SER A 35 -11.45 0.43 31.65
C SER A 35 -10.38 -0.52 31.12
N SER A 36 -9.72 -0.21 29.99
CA SER A 36 -8.61 -1.00 29.46
C SER A 36 -7.38 -0.89 30.37
N HIS A 37 -7.33 -1.74 31.40
CA HIS A 37 -6.28 -1.74 32.41
C HIS A 37 -4.88 -1.83 31.77
N LEU A 38 -3.96 -1.01 32.27
CA LEU A 38 -2.54 -1.16 32.00
C LEU A 38 -2.03 -2.30 32.89
N ASN A 39 -1.39 -3.28 32.29
CA ASN A 39 -0.63 -4.32 32.98
C ASN A 39 0.87 -4.09 32.78
N ASP A 40 1.72 -4.65 33.66
CA ASP A 40 3.19 -4.55 33.58
C ASP A 40 3.81 -5.26 32.35
N ASN A 41 2.96 -5.89 31.55
CA ASN A 41 3.25 -6.59 30.30
C ASN A 41 2.55 -5.94 29.08
N SER A 42 2.24 -4.64 29.14
CA SER A 42 1.61 -3.98 27.99
C SER A 42 2.50 -4.03 26.74
N THR A 43 2.03 -4.79 25.73
CA THR A 43 2.74 -5.02 24.48
C THR A 43 2.95 -3.71 23.71
N PRO A 44 4.19 -3.37 23.31
CA PRO A 44 4.43 -2.23 22.45
C PRO A 44 3.90 -2.49 21.03
N VAL A 45 3.44 -1.42 20.38
CA VAL A 45 2.91 -1.46 19.01
C VAL A 45 3.92 -0.82 18.05
N ILE A 46 4.10 -1.38 16.86
CA ILE A 46 4.83 -0.74 15.75
C ILE A 46 3.83 -0.37 14.66
N ILE A 47 3.78 0.91 14.29
CA ILE A 47 3.06 1.38 13.10
C ILE A 47 3.99 1.26 11.89
N ILE A 48 3.56 0.55 10.85
CA ILE A 48 4.26 0.48 9.57
C ILE A 48 3.40 1.17 8.50
N PRO A 49 3.80 2.35 8.00
CA PRO A 49 3.06 3.06 6.97
C PRO A 49 3.14 2.37 5.61
N GLY A 50 2.18 2.69 4.75
CA GLY A 50 2.20 2.33 3.33
C GLY A 50 3.20 3.14 2.51
N LEU A 51 3.23 2.85 1.20
CA LEU A 51 3.94 3.64 0.20
C LEU A 51 3.62 5.14 0.38
N MET A 52 4.64 5.99 0.33
CA MET A 52 4.53 7.45 0.51
C MET A 52 4.05 7.93 1.89
N GLY A 53 3.86 7.04 2.86
CA GLY A 53 3.40 7.36 4.22
C GLY A 53 4.48 7.84 5.19
N THR A 54 5.74 7.91 4.76
CA THR A 54 6.86 8.51 5.50
C THR A 54 7.29 9.77 4.75
N THR A 55 7.44 10.90 5.46
CA THR A 55 8.02 12.10 4.84
C THR A 55 9.50 11.85 4.53
N LEU A 56 10.03 12.52 3.51
CA LEU A 56 11.43 12.40 3.12
C LEU A 56 12.12 13.75 3.28
N VAL A 57 13.33 13.77 3.84
CA VAL A 57 14.14 14.98 4.01
C VAL A 57 15.51 14.81 3.36
N ASN A 58 16.08 15.88 2.82
CA ASN A 58 17.42 15.88 2.24
C ASN A 58 18.53 16.04 3.31
N GLY A 59 19.80 16.07 2.88
CA GLY A 59 20.96 16.25 3.77
C GLY A 59 20.98 17.56 4.58
N LYS A 60 20.22 18.58 4.17
CA LYS A 60 20.03 19.83 4.93
C LYS A 60 18.88 19.76 5.95
N GLY A 61 18.13 18.67 5.97
CA GLY A 61 16.91 18.51 6.77
C GLY A 61 15.66 19.15 6.16
N GLU A 62 15.74 19.65 4.92
CA GLU A 62 14.59 20.20 4.19
C GLU A 62 13.70 19.06 3.70
N GLU A 63 12.39 19.17 3.88
CA GLU A 63 11.44 18.17 3.34
C GLU A 63 11.43 18.19 1.81
N VAL A 64 11.52 17.01 1.20
CA VAL A 64 11.37 16.77 -0.24
C VAL A 64 10.10 16.00 -0.59
N TRP A 65 9.49 15.30 0.37
CA TRP A 65 8.18 14.68 0.24
C TRP A 65 7.38 14.79 1.54
N PRO A 66 6.11 15.26 1.53
CA PRO A 66 5.36 15.77 0.37
C PRO A 66 5.63 17.24 -0.01
N LYS A 67 6.43 18.01 0.74
CA LYS A 67 6.68 19.46 0.57
C LYS A 67 5.43 20.33 0.73
N SER A 68 4.55 20.35 -0.28
CA SER A 68 3.27 21.06 -0.27
C SER A 68 2.40 20.65 -1.46
N VAL A 69 1.08 20.89 -1.38
CA VAL A 69 0.15 20.65 -2.49
C VAL A 69 0.54 21.44 -3.73
N GLY A 70 0.97 22.70 -3.57
CA GLY A 70 1.44 23.52 -4.67
C GLY A 70 2.69 22.93 -5.32
N ASN A 71 3.67 22.51 -4.52
CA ASN A 71 4.88 21.87 -5.05
C ASN A 71 4.54 20.57 -5.79
N ILE A 72 3.68 19.70 -5.25
CA ILE A 72 3.21 18.50 -5.95
C ILE A 72 2.50 18.85 -7.28
N ALA A 73 1.68 19.91 -7.30
CA ALA A 73 0.96 20.36 -8.50
C ALA A 73 1.86 21.01 -9.57
N PHE A 74 3.12 21.33 -9.26
CA PHE A 74 4.10 21.88 -10.20
C PHE A 74 5.37 21.02 -10.39
N SER A 75 5.52 19.93 -9.62
CA SER A 75 6.72 19.10 -9.65
C SER A 75 6.86 18.27 -10.94
N ARG A 76 8.12 17.96 -11.27
CA ARG A 76 8.53 16.92 -12.22
C ARG A 76 8.88 15.60 -11.54
N PHE A 77 8.99 15.61 -10.20
CA PHE A 77 9.38 14.49 -9.34
C PHE A 77 10.83 13.99 -9.51
N ASP A 78 11.66 14.74 -10.26
CA ASP A 78 13.12 14.56 -10.31
C ASP A 78 13.74 14.61 -8.90
N ASP A 79 13.22 15.48 -8.02
CA ASP A 79 13.74 15.71 -6.68
C ASP A 79 13.56 14.54 -5.70
N ILE A 80 12.71 13.57 -6.06
CA ILE A 80 12.53 12.31 -5.32
C ILE A 80 13.14 11.10 -6.02
N ALA A 81 13.77 11.23 -7.19
CA ALA A 81 14.55 10.15 -7.81
C ALA A 81 15.83 9.86 -6.99
N LEU A 82 16.25 8.58 -6.94
CA LEU A 82 17.36 8.16 -6.06
C LEU A 82 18.73 8.73 -6.48
N ASP A 83 18.98 8.88 -7.78
CA ASP A 83 20.29 9.29 -8.28
C ASP A 83 20.51 10.82 -8.27
N GLU A 84 19.44 11.62 -8.21
CA GLU A 84 19.49 13.09 -8.10
C GLU A 84 19.77 13.57 -6.67
N ASN A 85 19.47 12.76 -5.65
CA ASN A 85 19.65 13.13 -4.24
C ASN A 85 19.96 11.91 -3.35
N LYS A 86 21.25 11.59 -3.23
CA LYS A 86 21.76 10.45 -2.43
C LYS A 86 21.58 10.64 -0.91
N ASP A 87 21.49 11.88 -0.45
CA ASP A 87 21.38 12.23 0.97
C ASP A 87 19.94 12.27 1.49
N ILE A 88 18.96 11.80 0.71
CA ILE A 88 17.57 11.70 1.19
C ILE A 88 17.44 10.56 2.20
N ARG A 89 16.82 10.88 3.33
CA ARG A 89 16.51 9.96 4.42
C ARG A 89 15.04 10.08 4.87
N PRO A 90 14.52 9.08 5.59
CA PRO A 90 13.23 9.19 6.27
C PRO A 90 13.19 10.39 7.23
N GLY A 91 12.04 11.07 7.24
CA GLY A 91 11.67 12.15 8.14
C GLY A 91 10.75 11.66 9.24
N GLY A 92 9.45 11.96 9.14
CA GLY A 92 8.41 11.60 10.09
C GLY A 92 7.28 10.77 9.46
N LEU A 93 6.29 10.39 10.28
CA LEU A 93 5.05 9.80 9.78
C LEU A 93 4.24 10.91 9.09
N PHE A 94 3.64 10.60 7.94
CA PHE A 94 2.94 11.60 7.14
C PHE A 94 1.50 11.79 7.62
N ASP A 95 1.25 12.78 8.48
CA ASP A 95 -0.04 12.93 9.15
C ASP A 95 -1.21 13.25 8.19
N ALA A 96 -1.11 14.33 7.41
CA ALA A 96 -2.18 14.83 6.54
C ALA A 96 -1.69 15.78 5.43
N ILE A 97 -2.43 15.88 4.32
CA ILE A 97 -2.30 16.97 3.33
C ILE A 97 -3.66 17.30 2.69
N ALA A 98 -3.91 18.57 2.35
CA ALA A 98 -5.12 19.01 1.63
C ALA A 98 -6.48 18.60 2.26
N GLY A 99 -6.54 18.39 3.58
CA GLY A 99 -7.74 17.86 4.27
C GLY A 99 -7.94 16.35 4.11
N VAL A 100 -6.94 15.63 3.59
CA VAL A 100 -6.81 14.18 3.65
C VAL A 100 -5.94 13.84 4.86
N ASP A 101 -6.52 13.16 5.84
CA ASP A 101 -5.80 12.58 6.99
C ASP A 101 -5.34 11.17 6.61
N PHE A 102 -4.04 10.91 6.74
CA PHE A 102 -3.42 9.63 6.39
C PHE A 102 -3.05 8.82 7.63
N TYR A 103 -2.50 9.45 8.68
CA TYR A 103 -2.22 8.77 9.95
C TYR A 103 -2.50 9.61 11.20
N GLY A 104 -2.81 10.90 11.08
CA GLY A 104 -3.02 11.78 12.25
C GLY A 104 -4.17 11.33 13.16
N THR A 105 -5.29 10.86 12.60
CA THR A 105 -6.40 10.31 13.40
C THR A 105 -6.06 8.96 14.03
N LEU A 106 -5.26 8.12 13.35
CA LEU A 106 -4.78 6.84 13.90
C LEU A 106 -3.86 7.08 15.11
N VAL A 107 -2.88 7.98 14.99
CA VAL A 107 -2.01 8.38 16.11
C VAL A 107 -2.83 8.94 17.25
N THR A 108 -3.74 9.88 16.97
CA THR A 108 -4.64 10.48 17.97
C THR A 108 -5.48 9.42 18.70
N THR A 109 -5.96 8.40 17.98
CA THR A 109 -6.72 7.27 18.54
C THR A 109 -5.88 6.44 19.51
N LEU A 110 -4.66 6.08 19.11
CA LEU A 110 -3.74 5.31 19.94
C LEU A 110 -3.34 6.10 21.19
N GLU A 111 -3.04 7.39 21.04
CA GLU A 111 -2.58 8.21 22.17
C GLU A 111 -3.68 8.50 23.20
N LYS A 112 -4.89 8.85 22.75
CA LYS A 112 -6.01 9.21 23.63
C LYS A 112 -6.73 7.96 24.16
N ALA A 113 -7.52 7.30 23.31
CA ALA A 113 -8.34 6.15 23.72
C ALA A 113 -7.51 4.90 24.02
N GLY A 114 -6.48 4.61 23.20
CA GLY A 114 -5.55 3.49 23.45
C GLY A 114 -4.56 3.72 24.60
N ARG A 115 -4.44 4.98 25.07
CA ARG A 115 -3.51 5.45 26.12
C ARG A 115 -2.02 5.21 25.81
N TYR A 116 -1.66 4.98 24.56
CA TYR A 116 -0.28 4.84 24.11
C TYR A 116 0.49 6.17 24.21
N GLN A 117 1.81 6.11 24.27
CA GLN A 117 2.72 7.25 24.10
C GLN A 117 3.77 6.85 23.07
N LYS A 118 4.22 7.79 22.23
CA LYS A 118 5.33 7.53 21.32
C LYS A 118 6.57 7.07 22.11
N GLY A 119 7.18 5.98 21.67
CA GLY A 119 8.49 5.53 22.10
C GLY A 119 9.58 6.10 21.19
N GLU A 120 10.74 6.40 21.77
CA GLU A 120 11.93 6.82 21.03
C GLU A 120 12.93 5.65 21.08
N PRO A 121 13.26 5.00 19.95
CA PRO A 121 14.19 3.87 19.93
C PRO A 121 15.56 4.25 20.53
N GLY A 122 16.11 3.40 21.39
CA GLY A 122 17.35 3.68 22.11
C GLY A 122 17.16 4.39 23.45
N THR A 123 15.90 4.67 23.86
CA THR A 123 15.58 5.29 25.15
C THR A 123 14.96 4.25 26.10
N PRO A 124 15.62 3.90 27.22
CA PRO A 124 15.10 2.92 28.18
C PRO A 124 13.70 3.25 28.72
N VAL A 125 12.82 2.25 28.74
CA VAL A 125 11.41 2.40 29.15
C VAL A 125 11.26 2.28 30.67
N MET A 126 11.65 3.34 31.37
CA MET A 126 11.61 3.42 32.84
C MET A 126 10.18 3.52 33.41
N ASN A 127 9.26 4.19 32.71
CA ASN A 127 7.88 4.40 33.15
C ASN A 127 6.89 3.62 32.26
N LYS A 128 6.18 2.67 32.89
CA LYS A 128 5.22 1.73 32.28
C LYS A 128 3.75 2.14 32.44
N ASN A 129 3.48 3.34 32.97
CA ASN A 129 2.13 3.89 33.17
C ASN A 129 1.42 4.30 31.86
N ARG A 130 2.04 4.07 30.70
CA ARG A 130 1.45 4.14 29.36
C ARG A 130 2.07 3.07 28.47
N ARG A 131 1.26 2.52 27.56
CA ARG A 131 1.71 1.62 26.49
C ARG A 131 2.63 2.40 25.52
N ARG A 132 3.57 1.76 24.81
CA ARG A 132 4.42 2.44 23.82
C ARG A 132 4.00 2.11 22.41
N TYR A 133 3.96 3.12 21.54
CA TYR A 133 3.90 2.92 20.10
C TYR A 133 5.17 3.46 19.45
N TYR A 134 5.66 2.76 18.44
CA TYR A 134 6.81 3.11 17.62
C TYR A 134 6.37 3.20 16.17
N VAL A 135 7.19 3.78 15.30
CA VAL A 135 6.91 3.89 13.86
C VAL A 135 8.11 3.41 13.08
N LEU A 136 7.91 2.49 12.13
CA LEU A 136 8.94 2.14 11.15
C LEU A 136 9.03 3.25 10.10
N LEU A 137 9.96 4.19 10.30
CA LEU A 137 10.21 5.29 9.38
C LEU A 137 11.20 4.85 8.29
N TYR A 138 10.68 4.22 7.23
CA TYR A 138 11.48 3.74 6.09
C TYR A 138 11.35 4.63 4.85
N ASP A 139 12.37 4.59 3.98
CA ASP A 139 12.34 5.24 2.67
C ASP A 139 11.58 4.34 1.69
N TRP A 140 10.32 4.70 1.44
CA TRP A 140 9.37 3.94 0.61
C TRP A 140 9.76 3.85 -0.87
N ARG A 141 10.84 4.51 -1.30
CA ARG A 141 11.43 4.35 -2.64
C ARG A 141 12.36 3.13 -2.70
N LYS A 142 12.96 2.75 -1.57
CA LYS A 142 13.90 1.61 -1.47
C LYS A 142 13.12 0.29 -1.35
N SER A 143 13.85 -0.82 -1.37
CA SER A 143 13.25 -2.15 -1.32
C SER A 143 12.62 -2.45 0.04
N ASN A 144 11.50 -3.17 0.02
CA ASN A 144 10.87 -3.73 1.21
C ASN A 144 11.79 -4.72 1.94
N PHE A 145 12.74 -5.38 1.26
CA PHE A 145 13.78 -6.18 1.95
C PHE A 145 14.60 -5.31 2.91
N ASP A 146 14.91 -4.07 2.53
CA ASP A 146 15.68 -3.15 3.36
C ASP A 146 14.81 -2.63 4.52
N ALA A 147 13.50 -2.46 4.31
CA ALA A 147 12.54 -2.09 5.34
C ALA A 147 12.28 -3.25 6.34
N VAL A 148 12.32 -4.51 5.89
CA VAL A 148 12.30 -5.71 6.74
C VAL A 148 13.53 -5.75 7.65
N ASN A 149 14.71 -5.46 7.11
CA ASN A 149 15.95 -5.37 7.91
C ASN A 149 15.88 -4.24 8.95
N GLN A 150 15.28 -3.09 8.60
CA GLN A 150 15.01 -1.99 9.55
C GLN A 150 13.98 -2.37 10.61
N LEU A 151 12.92 -3.13 10.26
CA LEU A 151 11.94 -3.64 11.21
C LEU A 151 12.57 -4.61 12.21
N HIS A 152 13.47 -5.48 11.76
CA HIS A 152 14.23 -6.36 12.64
C HIS A 152 15.03 -5.56 13.67
N ALA A 153 15.81 -4.58 13.22
CA ALA A 153 16.60 -3.71 14.09
C ALA A 153 15.73 -2.91 15.07
N LEU A 154 14.55 -2.43 14.65
CA LEU A 154 13.60 -1.75 15.52
C LEU A 154 13.03 -2.68 16.60
N VAL A 155 12.70 -3.94 16.26
CA VAL A 155 12.22 -4.93 17.25
C VAL A 155 13.30 -5.29 18.27
N GLU A 156 14.55 -5.45 17.84
CA GLU A 156 15.70 -5.65 18.74
C GLU A 156 15.92 -4.43 19.65
N GLN A 157 15.88 -3.22 19.10
CA GLN A 157 16.00 -2.00 19.92
C GLN A 157 14.88 -1.89 20.95
N ILE A 158 13.63 -2.20 20.59
CA ILE A 158 12.49 -2.22 21.53
C ILE A 158 12.69 -3.26 22.64
N ARG A 159 13.18 -4.47 22.32
CA ARG A 159 13.53 -5.50 23.31
C ARG A 159 14.60 -5.01 24.29
N HIS A 160 15.63 -4.34 23.77
CA HIS A 160 16.70 -3.74 24.56
C HIS A 160 16.18 -2.60 25.46
N ASP A 161 15.44 -1.64 24.91
CA ASP A 161 14.87 -0.48 25.61
C ASP A 161 13.94 -0.90 26.78
N TYR A 162 13.27 -2.04 26.65
CA TYR A 162 12.43 -2.63 27.69
C TYR A 162 13.18 -3.54 28.68
N GLY A 163 14.44 -3.90 28.42
CA GLY A 163 15.19 -4.90 29.18
C GLY A 163 14.57 -6.30 29.14
N LYS A 164 13.87 -6.66 28.05
CA LYS A 164 13.12 -7.91 27.90
C LYS A 164 13.47 -8.58 26.55
N PRO A 165 14.41 -9.54 26.50
CA PRO A 165 14.83 -10.18 25.25
C PRO A 165 13.70 -10.95 24.56
N ASP A 166 12.79 -11.56 25.33
CA ASP A 166 11.63 -12.31 24.81
C ASP A 166 10.39 -11.43 24.57
N LEU A 167 10.52 -10.10 24.58
CA LEU A 167 9.39 -9.21 24.34
C LEU A 167 8.88 -9.38 22.90
N GLN A 168 7.60 -9.73 22.78
CA GLN A 168 6.86 -9.63 21.53
C GLN A 168 6.34 -8.20 21.32
N VAL A 169 6.17 -7.82 20.06
CA VAL A 169 5.49 -6.59 19.63
C VAL A 169 4.17 -6.91 18.93
N ASP A 170 3.24 -5.95 18.92
CA ASP A 170 2.13 -5.93 17.97
C ASP A 170 2.48 -5.02 16.78
N ILE A 171 1.91 -5.28 15.60
CA ILE A 171 2.12 -4.48 14.40
C ILE A 171 0.78 -3.95 13.88
N ILE A 172 0.72 -2.66 13.56
CA ILE A 172 -0.34 -2.02 12.78
C ILE A 172 0.25 -1.63 11.44
N ALA A 173 -0.18 -2.29 10.37
CA ALA A 173 0.45 -2.20 9.06
C ALA A 173 -0.54 -1.73 8.00
N HIS A 174 -0.27 -0.59 7.37
CA HIS A 174 -1.11 -0.03 6.32
C HIS A 174 -0.53 -0.32 4.93
N SER A 175 -1.37 -0.78 4.00
CA SER A 175 -1.03 -0.96 2.59
C SER A 175 0.24 -1.82 2.44
N ASN A 176 1.25 -1.33 1.71
CA ASN A 176 2.60 -1.94 1.58
C ASN A 176 3.23 -2.39 2.91
N GLY A 177 2.96 -1.68 4.02
CA GLY A 177 3.48 -2.04 5.34
C GLY A 177 3.10 -3.45 5.80
N GLY A 178 1.96 -3.98 5.34
CA GLY A 178 1.53 -5.35 5.67
C GLY A 178 2.36 -6.42 4.96
N LEU A 179 2.91 -6.10 3.79
CA LEU A 179 3.85 -6.99 3.09
C LEU A 179 5.20 -7.04 3.80
N ILE A 180 5.70 -5.90 4.28
CA ILE A 180 6.89 -5.83 5.14
C ILE A 180 6.66 -6.67 6.42
N ALA A 181 5.53 -6.50 7.09
CA ALA A 181 5.20 -7.23 8.31
C ALA A 181 5.10 -8.77 8.08
N ARG A 182 4.42 -9.20 7.00
CA ARG A 182 4.31 -10.61 6.63
C ARG A 182 5.66 -11.22 6.25
N TYR A 183 6.46 -10.51 5.44
CA TYR A 183 7.77 -11.00 5.05
C TYR A 183 8.67 -11.15 6.27
N TYR A 184 8.71 -10.14 7.15
CA TYR A 184 9.48 -10.20 8.39
C TYR A 184 9.01 -11.34 9.31
N LEU A 185 7.71 -11.56 9.46
CA LEU A 185 7.20 -12.70 10.24
C LEU A 185 7.68 -14.04 9.68
N GLN A 186 7.59 -14.24 8.37
CA GLN A 186 7.84 -15.54 7.73
C GLN A 186 9.32 -15.83 7.50
N TYR A 187 10.12 -14.81 7.15
CA TYR A 187 11.49 -14.96 6.66
C TYR A 187 12.52 -14.12 7.44
N GLY A 188 12.10 -13.13 8.23
CA GLY A 188 13.03 -12.29 8.99
C GLY A 188 13.90 -11.38 8.13
N PRO A 189 14.99 -10.81 8.70
CA PRO A 189 15.96 -10.05 7.94
C PRO A 189 16.70 -10.95 6.95
N GLN A 190 17.05 -10.41 5.79
CA GLN A 190 17.69 -11.16 4.70
C GLN A 190 18.81 -10.33 4.07
N ASP A 191 19.94 -10.99 3.79
CA ASP A 191 20.98 -10.46 2.91
C ASP A 191 20.53 -10.52 1.43
N ALA A 192 21.34 -10.01 0.51
CA ALA A 192 20.98 -9.99 -0.91
C ALA A 192 20.93 -11.40 -1.55
N ALA A 193 21.83 -12.30 -1.14
CA ALA A 193 21.94 -13.64 -1.71
C ALA A 193 20.73 -14.52 -1.37
N SER A 194 20.18 -14.36 -0.18
CA SER A 194 19.09 -15.19 0.35
C SER A 194 17.70 -14.80 -0.19
N ARG A 195 17.58 -13.62 -0.85
CA ARG A 195 16.30 -13.11 -1.42
C ARG A 195 15.70 -14.00 -2.49
N ILE A 196 16.51 -14.73 -3.27
CA ILE A 196 16.05 -15.51 -4.43
C ILE A 196 15.17 -16.68 -4.00
N LYS A 197 15.53 -17.34 -2.90
CA LYS A 197 14.83 -18.49 -2.34
C LYS A 197 14.93 -18.44 -0.80
N PRO A 198 14.20 -17.54 -0.15
CA PRO A 198 14.32 -17.33 1.28
C PRO A 198 13.78 -18.56 2.02
N THR A 199 14.49 -18.98 3.07
CA THR A 199 14.04 -20.06 3.95
C THR A 199 13.28 -19.46 5.12
N PRO A 200 12.09 -19.98 5.50
CA PRO A 200 11.37 -19.46 6.65
C PRO A 200 12.22 -19.57 7.92
N TRP A 201 12.27 -18.49 8.70
CA TRP A 201 13.00 -18.45 9.97
C TRP A 201 12.13 -18.91 11.14
N ASN A 202 12.75 -19.35 12.23
CA ASN A 202 12.06 -19.86 13.42
C ASN A 202 11.82 -18.79 14.51
N GLU A 203 12.13 -17.52 14.25
CA GLU A 203 12.04 -16.45 15.26
C GLU A 203 10.78 -15.57 15.17
N GLY A 204 10.08 -15.55 14.03
CA GLY A 204 8.95 -14.62 13.83
C GLY A 204 7.88 -14.68 14.93
N ASP A 205 7.50 -15.91 15.30
CA ASP A 205 6.52 -16.22 16.35
C ASP A 205 6.97 -15.85 17.78
N SER A 206 8.29 -15.70 18.03
CA SER A 206 8.80 -15.23 19.32
C SER A 206 8.86 -13.69 19.39
N ARG A 207 8.78 -13.03 18.24
CA ARG A 207 8.99 -11.58 18.05
C ARG A 207 7.69 -10.80 17.87
N ILE A 208 6.69 -11.41 17.24
CA ILE A 208 5.40 -10.77 16.94
C ILE A 208 4.29 -11.51 17.68
N ARG A 209 3.33 -10.77 18.24
CA ARG A 209 2.13 -11.31 18.89
C ARG A 209 0.89 -11.14 17.99
N ARG A 210 0.70 -9.94 17.43
CA ARG A 210 -0.44 -9.60 16.56
C ARG A 210 -0.02 -8.78 15.35
N ILE A 211 -0.70 -8.96 14.22
CA ILE A 211 -0.60 -8.08 13.04
C ILE A 211 -2.00 -7.63 12.63
N ALA A 212 -2.26 -6.32 12.73
CA ALA A 212 -3.43 -5.66 12.16
C ALA A 212 -3.05 -5.09 10.78
N MET A 213 -3.53 -5.71 9.71
CA MET A 213 -3.32 -5.23 8.34
C MET A 213 -4.50 -4.39 7.86
N LEU A 214 -4.21 -3.26 7.22
CA LEU A 214 -5.20 -2.31 6.70
C LEU A 214 -4.97 -2.11 5.20
N GLY A 215 -5.89 -2.56 4.35
CA GLY A 215 -5.79 -2.38 2.89
C GLY A 215 -4.55 -3.02 2.24
N THR A 216 -3.93 -4.03 2.87
CA THR A 216 -2.67 -4.61 2.37
C THR A 216 -2.88 -5.42 1.09
N PRO A 217 -2.12 -5.18 0.00
CA PRO A 217 -2.23 -5.95 -1.25
C PRO A 217 -1.52 -7.31 -1.14
N ASN A 218 -2.08 -8.24 -0.35
CA ASN A 218 -1.48 -9.54 -0.06
C ASN A 218 -1.34 -10.46 -1.28
N LEU A 219 -2.08 -10.22 -2.36
CA LEU A 219 -1.91 -10.84 -3.68
C LEU A 219 -1.38 -9.83 -4.75
N GLY A 220 -0.80 -8.71 -4.33
CA GLY A 220 -0.39 -7.61 -5.22
C GLY A 220 -1.57 -6.81 -5.79
N SER A 221 -1.29 -5.94 -6.77
CA SER A 221 -2.33 -5.16 -7.47
C SER A 221 -1.99 -4.93 -8.94
N VAL A 222 -2.98 -5.09 -9.83
CA VAL A 222 -2.84 -4.74 -11.26
C VAL A 222 -2.62 -3.23 -11.46
N ILE A 223 -2.98 -2.40 -10.47
CA ILE A 223 -2.70 -0.96 -10.50
C ILE A 223 -1.19 -0.69 -10.43
N SER A 224 -0.39 -1.54 -9.76
CA SER A 224 1.07 -1.43 -9.81
C SER A 224 1.62 -1.72 -11.21
N VAL A 225 1.03 -2.66 -11.96
CA VAL A 225 1.34 -2.87 -13.38
C VAL A 225 1.01 -1.60 -14.18
N SER A 226 -0.19 -1.04 -14.02
CA SER A 226 -0.61 0.20 -14.67
C SER A 226 0.36 1.36 -14.38
N ARG A 227 0.78 1.52 -13.12
CA ARG A 227 1.72 2.58 -12.71
C ARG A 227 3.06 2.43 -13.44
N LEU A 228 3.66 1.25 -13.43
CA LEU A 228 4.92 1.00 -14.14
C LEU A 228 4.77 1.12 -15.66
N TYR A 229 3.64 0.71 -16.21
CA TYR A 229 3.37 0.71 -17.66
C TYR A 229 3.22 2.12 -18.25
N ARG A 230 2.52 3.04 -17.57
CA ARG A 230 2.11 4.35 -18.11
C ARG A 230 2.19 5.53 -17.14
N GLY A 231 2.84 5.39 -15.99
CA GLY A 231 2.96 6.47 -15.00
C GLY A 231 1.85 6.46 -13.95
N PHE A 232 2.01 7.34 -12.95
CA PHE A 232 1.07 7.47 -11.83
C PHE A 232 0.57 8.90 -11.70
N ARG A 233 -0.72 9.11 -11.91
CA ARG A 233 -1.35 10.41 -11.73
C ARG A 233 -1.56 10.74 -10.25
N LEU A 234 -0.91 11.80 -9.78
CA LEU A 234 -1.04 12.36 -8.45
C LEU A 234 -1.67 13.76 -8.56
N GLY A 235 -3.00 13.81 -8.39
CA GLY A 235 -3.79 15.03 -8.59
C GLY A 235 -3.77 15.52 -10.03
N LEU A 236 -3.20 16.71 -10.26
CA LEU A 236 -3.07 17.33 -11.59
C LEU A 236 -1.78 16.96 -12.32
N ARG A 237 -0.83 16.27 -11.66
CA ARG A 237 0.45 15.86 -12.25
C ARG A 237 0.55 14.36 -12.39
N GLU A 238 1.51 13.93 -13.19
CA GLU A 238 1.84 12.53 -13.42
C GLU A 238 3.30 12.31 -13.07
N ILE A 239 3.58 11.26 -12.28
CA ILE A 239 4.92 10.73 -12.09
C ILE A 239 5.17 9.78 -13.28
N PRO A 240 6.06 10.11 -14.23
CA PRO A 240 6.24 9.33 -15.44
C PRO A 240 6.93 7.99 -15.14
N PRO A 241 6.84 6.99 -16.05
CA PRO A 241 7.42 5.66 -15.85
C PRO A 241 8.91 5.65 -15.48
N HIS A 242 9.71 6.54 -16.08
CA HIS A 242 11.15 6.61 -15.79
C HIS A 242 11.45 7.11 -14.36
N ILE A 243 10.62 8.00 -13.78
CA ILE A 243 10.75 8.39 -12.37
C ILE A 243 10.27 7.27 -11.44
N LEU A 244 9.14 6.61 -11.76
CA LEU A 244 8.64 5.47 -10.99
C LEU A 244 9.62 4.30 -10.95
N SER A 245 10.48 4.14 -11.97
CA SER A 245 11.51 3.11 -12.05
C SER A 245 12.61 3.28 -10.98
N TYR A 246 12.72 4.45 -10.36
CA TYR A 246 13.58 4.66 -9.17
C TYR A 246 12.98 4.11 -7.88
N PHE A 247 11.70 3.72 -7.87
CA PHE A 247 11.04 3.20 -6.68
C PHE A 247 10.92 1.67 -6.80
N ALA A 248 11.41 0.92 -5.82
CA ALA A 248 11.31 -0.55 -5.81
C ALA A 248 9.90 -1.04 -5.42
N THR A 249 9.21 -0.31 -4.53
CA THR A 249 7.91 -0.71 -3.96
C THR A 249 6.76 -0.92 -4.97
N PRO A 250 6.66 -0.23 -6.12
CA PRO A 250 5.68 -0.60 -7.15
C PRO A 250 5.94 -1.99 -7.76
N PHE A 251 7.20 -2.38 -7.93
CA PHE A 251 7.57 -3.71 -8.45
C PHE A 251 7.30 -4.80 -7.41
N GLU A 252 7.60 -4.52 -6.14
CA GLU A 252 7.33 -5.42 -5.00
C GLU A 252 5.85 -5.47 -4.59
N THR A 253 4.97 -4.71 -5.25
CA THR A 253 3.50 -4.77 -5.13
C THR A 253 2.80 -5.20 -6.43
N LEU A 254 3.57 -5.66 -7.44
CA LEU A 254 3.03 -6.32 -8.63
C LEU A 254 2.16 -7.54 -8.25
N PRO A 255 1.21 -7.96 -9.11
CA PRO A 255 0.36 -9.11 -8.87
C PRO A 255 1.15 -10.36 -8.51
N ASN A 256 0.68 -11.10 -7.51
CA ASN A 256 1.26 -12.37 -7.11
C ASN A 256 1.45 -13.29 -8.33
N PRO A 257 2.58 -14.03 -8.46
CA PRO A 257 2.83 -14.90 -9.62
C PRO A 257 1.75 -15.96 -9.91
N LYS A 258 0.85 -16.26 -8.96
CA LYS A 258 -0.28 -17.19 -9.12
C LYS A 258 -1.61 -16.50 -9.46
N ALA A 259 -1.65 -15.18 -9.65
CA ALA A 259 -2.87 -14.41 -9.79
C ALA A 259 -3.36 -14.24 -11.24
N ASN A 260 -4.69 -14.25 -11.42
CA ASN A 260 -5.43 -14.00 -12.66
C ASN A 260 -5.49 -12.50 -12.99
N ALA A 261 -4.32 -11.84 -13.05
CA ALA A 261 -4.22 -10.40 -13.31
C ALA A 261 -4.44 -10.03 -14.79
N PHE A 262 -4.41 -11.01 -15.71
CA PHE A 262 -4.45 -10.79 -17.14
C PHE A 262 -5.52 -11.66 -17.82
N ILE A 263 -6.24 -11.06 -18.77
CA ILE A 263 -7.27 -11.72 -19.59
C ILE A 263 -7.11 -11.33 -21.07
N ASP A 264 -7.57 -12.16 -22.00
CA ASP A 264 -7.63 -11.82 -23.41
C ASP A 264 -8.89 -10.99 -23.74
N ALA A 265 -9.02 -10.55 -24.99
CA ALA A 265 -10.20 -9.81 -25.45
C ALA A 265 -11.51 -10.61 -25.35
N ASN A 266 -11.47 -11.95 -25.18
CA ASN A 266 -12.65 -12.78 -25.00
C ASN A 266 -13.00 -12.99 -23.50
N GLY A 267 -12.19 -12.46 -22.58
CA GLY A 267 -12.36 -12.61 -21.12
C GLY A 267 -11.72 -13.87 -20.54
N THR A 268 -10.96 -14.62 -21.34
CA THR A 268 -10.21 -15.83 -20.93
C THR A 268 -8.97 -15.42 -20.17
N THR A 269 -8.59 -16.10 -19.09
CA THR A 269 -7.33 -15.83 -18.38
C THR A 269 -6.12 -16.07 -19.30
N VAL A 270 -5.13 -15.20 -19.20
CA VAL A 270 -3.85 -15.30 -19.91
C VAL A 270 -2.75 -15.47 -18.88
N ASP A 271 -1.96 -16.53 -19.01
CA ASP A 271 -0.73 -16.69 -18.26
C ASP A 271 0.35 -15.76 -18.85
N LEU A 272 0.52 -14.61 -18.21
CA LEU A 272 1.45 -13.56 -18.62
C LEU A 272 2.39 -13.25 -17.47
N ASP A 273 3.63 -13.74 -17.56
CA ASP A 273 4.66 -13.45 -16.56
C ASP A 273 5.09 -11.97 -16.65
N ILE A 274 4.42 -11.13 -15.87
CA ILE A 274 4.72 -9.69 -15.78
C ILE A 274 6.11 -9.40 -15.19
N TYR A 275 6.80 -10.40 -14.66
CA TYR A 275 8.18 -10.28 -14.19
C TYR A 275 9.22 -10.71 -15.24
N ASP A 276 8.83 -11.12 -16.47
CA ASP A 276 9.77 -11.39 -17.55
C ASP A 276 10.29 -10.09 -18.16
N VAL A 277 11.57 -9.78 -17.93
CA VAL A 277 12.29 -8.66 -18.54
C VAL A 277 12.17 -8.68 -20.08
N SER A 278 12.19 -9.86 -20.70
CA SER A 278 12.06 -10.00 -22.15
C SER A 278 10.68 -9.57 -22.66
N LEU A 279 9.62 -9.76 -21.87
CA LEU A 279 8.27 -9.31 -22.19
C LEU A 279 8.21 -7.78 -22.27
N TRP A 280 8.78 -7.08 -21.29
CA TRP A 280 8.81 -5.60 -21.26
C TRP A 280 9.63 -5.03 -22.42
N HIS A 281 10.81 -5.61 -22.69
CA HIS A 281 11.66 -5.20 -23.83
C HIS A 281 11.00 -5.45 -25.18
N LYS A 282 10.52 -6.67 -25.46
CA LYS A 282 9.93 -7.04 -26.77
C LYS A 282 8.74 -6.16 -27.12
N ASN A 283 7.90 -5.85 -26.13
CA ASN A 283 6.70 -5.03 -26.33
C ASN A 283 6.94 -3.53 -26.16
N ARG A 284 8.18 -3.10 -25.85
CA ARG A 284 8.58 -1.69 -25.63
C ARG A 284 7.69 -0.98 -24.61
N TRP A 285 7.46 -1.62 -23.46
CA TRP A 285 6.65 -1.06 -22.38
C TRP A 285 7.49 -0.19 -21.43
N SER A 286 6.87 0.76 -20.73
CA SER A 286 7.54 1.60 -19.71
C SER A 286 8.81 2.30 -20.23
N VAL A 287 9.94 2.18 -19.54
CA VAL A 287 11.27 2.74 -19.91
C VAL A 287 11.83 2.23 -21.25
N PHE A 288 11.29 1.12 -21.77
CA PHE A 288 11.65 0.59 -23.08
C PHE A 288 10.81 1.18 -24.23
N SER A 289 9.80 2.00 -23.91
CA SER A 289 9.00 2.72 -24.92
C SER A 289 9.79 3.83 -25.59
N GLU A 290 9.50 4.10 -26.86
CA GLU A 290 10.17 5.17 -27.60
C GLU A 290 9.73 6.54 -27.05
N GLU A 291 8.48 6.64 -26.60
CA GLU A 291 7.89 7.83 -26.00
C GLU A 291 8.65 8.27 -24.74
N VAL A 292 8.91 7.35 -23.80
CA VAL A 292 9.71 7.61 -22.59
C VAL A 292 11.18 7.84 -22.94
N ARG A 293 11.76 7.09 -23.87
CA ARG A 293 13.17 7.28 -24.27
C ARG A 293 13.41 8.65 -24.92
N GLN A 294 12.50 9.10 -25.78
CA GLN A 294 12.54 10.45 -26.33
C GLN A 294 12.28 11.52 -25.27
N GLN A 295 11.44 11.25 -24.28
CA GLN A 295 11.25 12.16 -23.15
C GLN A 295 12.58 12.38 -22.40
N VAL A 296 13.25 11.30 -21.99
CA VAL A 296 14.57 11.38 -21.32
C VAL A 296 15.59 12.11 -22.20
N ARG A 297 15.62 11.86 -23.53
CA ARG A 297 16.50 12.58 -24.48
C ARG A 297 16.22 14.07 -24.63
N ARG A 298 14.97 14.52 -24.44
CA ARG A 298 14.61 15.95 -24.43
C ARG A 298 14.89 16.61 -23.08
N GLU A 299 14.82 15.85 -22.00
CA GLU A 299 14.82 16.39 -20.64
C GLU A 299 16.20 16.43 -19.97
N TYR A 300 17.15 15.57 -20.38
CA TYR A 300 18.48 15.48 -19.75
C TYR A 300 19.62 15.48 -20.78
N PRO A 301 20.74 16.19 -20.53
CA PRO A 301 21.86 16.29 -21.48
C PRO A 301 22.69 14.99 -21.60
N ASP A 302 22.70 14.15 -20.57
CA ASP A 302 23.41 12.87 -20.51
C ASP A 302 22.49 11.65 -20.74
N ALA A 303 21.47 11.84 -21.59
CA ALA A 303 20.34 10.92 -21.75
C ALA A 303 20.71 9.44 -21.97
N GLU A 304 21.65 9.10 -22.86
CA GLU A 304 21.97 7.67 -23.10
C GLU A 304 22.58 6.98 -21.88
N ARG A 305 23.35 7.70 -21.05
CA ARG A 305 23.84 7.18 -19.76
C ARG A 305 22.69 6.94 -18.80
N ARG A 306 21.75 7.89 -18.72
CA ARG A 306 20.54 7.76 -17.88
C ARG A 306 19.64 6.62 -18.35
N LEU A 307 19.48 6.43 -19.66
CA LEU A 307 18.73 5.31 -20.21
C LEU A 307 19.34 3.95 -19.86
N ALA A 308 20.67 3.81 -19.92
CA ALA A 308 21.34 2.59 -19.47
C ALA A 308 21.11 2.30 -17.96
N LEU A 309 21.20 3.33 -17.11
CA LEU A 309 20.92 3.21 -15.66
C LEU A 309 19.44 2.93 -15.38
N LEU A 310 18.52 3.47 -16.17
CA LEU A 310 17.08 3.21 -16.07
C LEU A 310 16.76 1.76 -16.45
N ASP A 311 17.37 1.24 -17.52
CA ASP A 311 17.22 -0.17 -17.94
C ASP A 311 17.73 -1.12 -16.84
N GLU A 312 18.96 -0.92 -16.35
CA GLU A 312 19.57 -1.72 -15.27
C GLU A 312 18.70 -1.71 -13.99
N ARG A 313 18.22 -0.52 -13.60
CA ARG A 313 17.39 -0.35 -12.40
C ARG A 313 16.00 -0.96 -12.56
N PHE A 314 15.37 -0.83 -13.72
CA PHE A 314 14.07 -1.45 -14.00
C PHE A 314 14.18 -2.97 -13.92
N ILE A 315 15.21 -3.56 -14.52
CA ILE A 315 15.51 -4.99 -14.48
C ILE A 315 15.70 -5.45 -13.03
N THR A 316 16.60 -4.80 -12.29
CA THR A 316 16.92 -5.13 -10.89
C THR A 316 15.69 -5.03 -9.98
N ASN A 317 14.85 -4.00 -10.17
CA ASN A 317 13.62 -3.85 -9.39
C ASN A 317 12.56 -4.89 -9.77
N LEU A 318 12.46 -5.28 -11.04
CA LEU A 318 11.53 -6.32 -11.49
C LEU A 318 11.91 -7.70 -10.95
N GLU A 319 13.20 -8.03 -10.93
CA GLU A 319 13.73 -9.27 -10.32
C GLU A 319 13.51 -9.30 -8.80
N ASN A 320 13.83 -8.21 -8.09
CA ASN A 320 13.54 -8.09 -6.66
C ASN A 320 12.03 -8.19 -6.38
N GLY A 321 11.19 -7.57 -7.22
CA GLY A 321 9.74 -7.69 -7.15
C GLY A 321 9.26 -9.14 -7.32
N ARG A 322 9.83 -9.89 -8.26
CA ARG A 322 9.57 -11.33 -8.47
C ARG A 322 9.91 -12.11 -7.22
N HIS A 323 11.10 -11.92 -6.65
CA HIS A 323 11.57 -12.61 -5.46
C HIS A 323 10.66 -12.34 -4.25
N PHE A 324 10.35 -11.06 -3.99
CA PHE A 324 9.53 -10.64 -2.85
C PHE A 324 8.10 -11.19 -2.93
N GLN A 325 7.45 -11.09 -4.09
CA GLN A 325 6.08 -11.60 -4.28
C GLN A 325 6.04 -13.14 -4.37
N SER A 326 7.08 -13.80 -4.90
CA SER A 326 7.17 -15.27 -4.89
C SER A 326 7.31 -15.82 -3.47
N ALA A 327 8.10 -15.16 -2.62
CA ALA A 327 8.19 -15.50 -1.20
C ALA A 327 6.85 -15.32 -0.48
N LEU A 328 6.19 -14.17 -0.66
CA LEU A 328 4.86 -13.91 -0.08
C LEU A 328 3.72 -14.75 -0.69
N ALA A 329 3.96 -15.46 -1.80
CA ALA A 329 3.04 -16.46 -2.39
C ALA A 329 3.10 -17.84 -1.71
N VAL A 330 4.02 -18.05 -0.77
CA VAL A 330 4.10 -19.26 0.05
C VAL A 330 3.23 -19.08 1.31
N PRO A 331 2.22 -19.92 1.54
CA PRO A 331 1.42 -19.85 2.77
C PRO A 331 2.26 -19.96 4.03
N LEU A 332 2.01 -19.05 4.98
CA LEU A 332 2.67 -18.99 6.29
C LEU A 332 2.58 -20.35 7.01
N ALA A 333 3.66 -20.76 7.69
CA ALA A 333 3.61 -21.92 8.58
C ALA A 333 2.60 -21.70 9.72
N ASP A 334 2.08 -22.79 10.28
CA ASP A 334 1.12 -22.70 11.38
C ASP A 334 1.83 -22.13 12.61
N GLY A 335 1.28 -21.05 13.18
CA GLY A 335 1.92 -20.25 14.22
C GLY A 335 0.90 -19.61 15.16
N ARG A 336 1.39 -18.92 16.19
CA ARG A 336 0.58 -18.32 17.26
C ARG A 336 0.22 -16.85 17.00
N VAL A 337 0.78 -16.24 15.95
CA VAL A 337 0.52 -14.83 15.61
C VAL A 337 -0.91 -14.64 15.14
N GLN A 338 -1.64 -13.73 15.79
CA GLN A 338 -3.01 -13.41 15.43
C GLN A 338 -3.04 -12.34 14.34
N PHE A 339 -3.89 -12.52 13.32
CA PHE A 339 -4.08 -11.56 12.24
C PHE A 339 -5.47 -10.94 12.27
N ALA A 340 -5.52 -9.61 12.15
CA ALA A 340 -6.73 -8.89 11.78
C ALA A 340 -6.57 -8.27 10.39
N VAL A 341 -7.56 -8.43 9.53
CA VAL A 341 -7.63 -7.79 8.21
C VAL A 341 -8.75 -6.76 8.22
N PHE A 342 -8.37 -5.51 8.02
CA PHE A 342 -9.24 -4.34 7.90
C PHE A 342 -9.17 -3.82 6.47
N GLY A 343 -10.31 -3.48 5.86
CA GLY A 343 -10.32 -3.24 4.43
C GLY A 343 -11.48 -2.40 3.89
N GLY A 344 -11.30 -1.80 2.72
CA GLY A 344 -12.41 -1.23 1.96
C GLY A 344 -12.95 -2.25 0.96
N ASP A 345 -14.26 -2.30 0.75
CA ASP A 345 -14.88 -3.15 -0.29
C ASP A 345 -16.06 -2.51 -1.06
N CYS A 346 -16.30 -1.20 -0.90
CA CYS A 346 -17.35 -0.48 -1.64
C CYS A 346 -16.93 0.11 -2.99
N GLU A 347 -15.63 0.24 -3.27
CA GLU A 347 -15.13 0.90 -4.48
C GLU A 347 -14.83 -0.12 -5.57
N LEU A 348 -15.30 0.15 -6.80
CA LEU A 348 -14.92 -0.63 -7.97
C LEU A 348 -13.43 -0.46 -8.25
N THR A 349 -12.66 -1.49 -7.92
CA THR A 349 -11.21 -1.48 -7.90
C THR A 349 -10.67 -2.29 -9.07
N ALA A 350 -9.73 -1.73 -9.83
CA ALA A 350 -9.13 -2.44 -10.95
C ALA A 350 -8.45 -3.73 -10.48
N SER A 351 -8.80 -4.83 -11.14
CA SER A 351 -8.49 -6.19 -10.71
C SER A 351 -7.80 -7.03 -11.80
N ARG A 352 -8.06 -6.73 -13.08
CA ARG A 352 -7.41 -7.35 -14.25
C ARG A 352 -7.12 -6.33 -15.35
N ALA A 353 -6.14 -6.64 -16.18
CA ALA A 353 -5.86 -5.95 -17.44
C ALA A 353 -6.18 -6.87 -18.63
N VAL A 354 -6.68 -6.29 -19.72
CA VAL A 354 -6.88 -7.01 -20.99
C VAL A 354 -5.58 -6.93 -21.80
N VAL A 355 -5.15 -8.08 -22.31
CA VAL A 355 -3.96 -8.26 -23.16
C VAL A 355 -4.41 -8.35 -24.62
N GLU A 356 -3.87 -7.47 -25.48
CA GLU A 356 -4.22 -7.42 -26.90
C GLU A 356 -2.98 -7.38 -27.78
N ALA A 357 -2.98 -8.12 -28.89
CA ALA A 357 -1.96 -7.98 -29.92
C ALA A 357 -2.19 -6.69 -30.73
N ASN A 358 -1.15 -5.88 -30.93
CA ASN A 358 -1.19 -4.60 -31.65
C ASN A 358 -0.42 -4.62 -32.98
N GLY A 359 -0.04 -5.81 -33.47
CA GLY A 359 0.77 -6.00 -34.68
C GLY A 359 2.27 -5.74 -34.52
N LYS A 360 2.70 -5.04 -33.45
CA LYS A 360 4.12 -4.83 -33.09
C LYS A 360 4.54 -5.60 -31.82
N GLY A 361 3.57 -6.16 -31.10
CA GLY A 361 3.71 -6.87 -29.84
C GLY A 361 2.36 -6.95 -29.13
N LEU A 362 2.41 -7.03 -27.80
CA LEU A 362 1.28 -6.97 -26.90
C LEU A 362 1.08 -5.54 -26.36
N ARG A 363 -0.16 -5.24 -25.99
CA ARG A 363 -0.58 -4.02 -25.28
C ARG A 363 -1.47 -4.41 -24.11
N LEU A 364 -1.35 -3.66 -23.02
CA LEU A 364 -2.25 -3.78 -21.87
C LEU A 364 -3.31 -2.67 -21.92
N ALA A 365 -4.56 -3.04 -21.67
CA ALA A 365 -5.68 -2.13 -21.40
C ALA A 365 -6.17 -2.35 -19.96
N PHE A 366 -6.21 -1.28 -19.17
CA PHE A 366 -6.54 -1.29 -17.74
C PHE A 366 -7.93 -0.70 -17.45
N GLN A 367 -8.58 -0.14 -18.46
CA GLN A 367 -9.96 0.34 -18.42
C GLN A 367 -10.71 -0.15 -19.66
N GLU A 368 -12.02 -0.27 -19.58
CA GLU A 368 -12.82 -0.72 -20.71
C GLU A 368 -12.69 0.22 -21.94
N SER A 369 -12.63 1.52 -21.71
CA SER A 369 -12.42 2.54 -22.76
C SER A 369 -11.10 2.36 -23.53
N GLU A 370 -10.14 1.65 -22.97
CA GLU A 370 -8.83 1.41 -23.57
C GLU A 370 -8.80 0.18 -24.48
N ILE A 371 -9.77 -0.73 -24.41
CA ILE A 371 -9.79 -2.00 -25.17
C ILE A 371 -10.09 -1.72 -26.66
N ALA A 372 -9.24 -2.22 -27.56
CA ALA A 372 -9.40 -2.01 -29.00
C ALA A 372 -10.28 -3.09 -29.67
N GLY A 373 -10.09 -4.36 -29.30
CA GLY A 373 -10.75 -5.52 -29.86
C GLY A 373 -12.04 -5.94 -29.13
N LYS A 374 -12.83 -4.97 -28.63
CA LYS A 374 -14.02 -5.24 -27.81
C LYS A 374 -14.96 -6.28 -28.45
N ARG A 375 -15.32 -7.28 -27.68
CA ARG A 375 -16.31 -8.31 -28.01
C ARG A 375 -17.66 -7.93 -27.42
N ARG A 376 -18.71 -7.91 -28.25
CA ARG A 376 -20.07 -7.51 -27.86
C ARG A 376 -20.67 -8.31 -26.70
N ASN A 377 -20.21 -9.56 -26.50
CA ASN A 377 -20.76 -10.49 -25.52
C ASN A 377 -19.86 -10.66 -24.27
N VAL A 378 -18.88 -9.77 -24.06
CA VAL A 378 -17.95 -9.83 -22.92
C VAL A 378 -18.21 -8.65 -21.99
N ASP A 379 -18.56 -8.96 -20.74
CA ASP A 379 -18.78 -7.97 -19.67
C ASP A 379 -17.43 -7.57 -19.05
N TYR A 380 -16.72 -6.69 -19.75
CA TYR A 380 -15.41 -6.20 -19.32
C TYR A 380 -15.46 -5.43 -18.00
N ALA A 381 -16.53 -4.66 -17.73
CA ALA A 381 -16.68 -3.93 -16.48
C ALA A 381 -16.63 -4.90 -15.29
N ARG A 382 -17.37 -6.02 -15.38
CA ARG A 382 -17.36 -7.10 -14.37
C ARG A 382 -16.07 -7.92 -14.34
N LEU A 383 -15.36 -8.06 -15.46
CA LEU A 383 -14.14 -8.87 -15.54
C LEU A 383 -12.86 -8.12 -15.13
N MET A 384 -12.84 -6.78 -15.27
CA MET A 384 -11.68 -5.94 -15.00
C MET A 384 -11.73 -5.25 -13.64
N GLN A 385 -12.88 -5.25 -12.96
CA GLN A 385 -13.07 -4.59 -11.66
C GLN A 385 -13.65 -5.56 -10.62
N ALA A 386 -13.30 -5.35 -9.35
CA ALA A 386 -13.82 -6.08 -8.21
C ALA A 386 -14.12 -5.13 -7.04
N PRO A 387 -14.93 -5.54 -6.05
CA PRO A 387 -15.05 -4.83 -4.78
C PRO A 387 -13.68 -4.60 -4.13
N GLY A 388 -13.45 -3.40 -3.60
CA GLY A 388 -12.19 -3.05 -2.93
C GLY A 388 -12.20 -1.64 -2.35
N ASP A 389 -11.01 -1.10 -2.09
CA ASP A 389 -10.81 0.22 -1.50
C ASP A 389 -10.41 1.31 -2.52
N GLY A 390 -10.46 0.98 -3.82
CA GLY A 390 -10.04 1.84 -4.94
C GLY A 390 -8.59 1.60 -5.38
N LEU A 391 -7.77 0.90 -4.59
CA LEU A 391 -6.38 0.55 -4.92
C LEU A 391 -6.09 -0.96 -4.82
N VAL A 392 -6.76 -1.64 -3.89
CA VAL A 392 -6.58 -3.05 -3.57
C VAL A 392 -7.94 -3.74 -3.50
N THR A 393 -8.12 -4.80 -4.29
CA THR A 393 -9.36 -5.59 -4.27
C THR A 393 -9.52 -6.31 -2.93
N ARG A 394 -10.76 -6.54 -2.51
CA ARG A 394 -11.09 -7.31 -1.30
C ARG A 394 -10.43 -8.69 -1.32
N GLU A 395 -10.35 -9.30 -2.49
CA GLU A 395 -9.68 -10.57 -2.76
C GLU A 395 -8.18 -10.51 -2.50
N SER A 396 -7.49 -9.45 -2.94
CA SER A 396 -6.07 -9.23 -2.65
C SER A 396 -5.83 -8.87 -1.18
N GLN A 397 -6.75 -8.18 -0.52
CA GLN A 397 -6.67 -7.89 0.92
C GLN A 397 -6.75 -9.17 1.77
N LEU A 398 -7.66 -10.09 1.43
CA LEU A 398 -7.91 -11.32 2.17
C LEU A 398 -6.90 -12.45 1.91
N ALA A 399 -6.42 -12.58 0.67
CA ALA A 399 -5.51 -13.66 0.26
C ALA A 399 -5.91 -15.09 0.67
N ARG A 400 -7.22 -15.37 0.63
CA ARG A 400 -7.77 -16.72 0.83
C ARG A 400 -7.54 -17.61 -0.39
N ALA A 401 -7.45 -18.92 -0.17
CA ALA A 401 -7.28 -19.93 -1.20
C ALA A 401 -8.51 -20.13 -2.09
N SER A 402 -9.71 -19.94 -1.54
CA SER A 402 -10.99 -20.11 -2.23
C SER A 402 -11.33 -18.96 -3.20
N ASN A 403 -10.34 -18.41 -3.89
CA ASN A 403 -10.40 -17.11 -4.54
C ASN A 403 -10.37 -17.24 -6.07
N ILE A 404 -11.37 -16.63 -6.72
CA ILE A 404 -11.59 -16.61 -8.18
C ILE A 404 -10.47 -15.85 -8.93
N TYR A 405 -9.61 -15.13 -8.21
CA TYR A 405 -8.44 -14.42 -8.74
C TYR A 405 -7.16 -15.25 -8.82
N LEU A 406 -7.19 -16.58 -8.66
CA LEU A 406 -6.00 -17.43 -8.75
C LEU A 406 -6.06 -18.37 -9.98
N ASN A 407 -4.94 -18.53 -10.69
CA ASN A 407 -4.82 -19.35 -11.92
C ASN A 407 -4.75 -20.84 -11.58
N GLN A 408 -4.34 -21.14 -10.34
CA GLN A 408 -4.35 -22.45 -9.71
C GLN A 408 -4.94 -22.25 -8.31
N SER A 409 -5.83 -23.14 -7.88
CA SER A 409 -6.29 -23.15 -6.49
C SER A 409 -5.09 -23.25 -5.57
N MET A 410 -4.99 -22.34 -4.59
CA MET A 410 -4.02 -22.51 -3.51
C MET A 410 -4.49 -23.61 -2.57
N ASP A 411 -3.58 -24.44 -2.07
CA ASP A 411 -3.93 -25.54 -1.17
C ASP A 411 -4.44 -25.05 0.20
N ARG A 412 -4.08 -23.82 0.60
CA ARG A 412 -4.50 -23.15 1.84
C ARG A 412 -4.30 -21.63 1.75
N ASP A 413 -5.03 -20.87 2.57
CA ASP A 413 -4.93 -19.40 2.70
C ASP A 413 -3.48 -18.95 2.97
N LEU A 414 -3.08 -17.74 2.53
CA LEU A 414 -1.70 -17.27 2.71
C LEU A 414 -1.29 -17.08 4.19
N PHE A 415 -2.26 -16.84 5.08
CA PHE A 415 -2.06 -16.68 6.53
C PHE A 415 -3.42 -16.87 7.24
N PRO A 416 -3.43 -17.36 8.50
CA PRO A 416 -4.66 -17.56 9.26
C PRO A 416 -5.24 -16.22 9.72
N VAL A 417 -6.45 -15.88 9.27
CA VAL A 417 -7.12 -14.62 9.65
C VAL A 417 -8.04 -14.82 10.85
N SER A 418 -7.67 -14.24 12.00
CA SER A 418 -8.44 -14.30 13.25
C SER A 418 -9.63 -13.33 13.27
N GLN A 419 -9.49 -12.17 12.62
CA GLN A 419 -10.54 -11.15 12.53
C GLN A 419 -10.56 -10.55 11.12
N THR A 420 -11.76 -10.31 10.58
CA THR A 420 -11.94 -9.63 9.28
C THR A 420 -13.02 -8.57 9.43
N MET A 421 -12.78 -7.36 8.94
CA MET A 421 -13.79 -6.32 8.88
C MET A 421 -13.62 -5.41 7.67
N PHE A 422 -14.72 -5.22 6.93
CA PHE A 422 -14.77 -4.35 5.76
C PHE A 422 -15.57 -3.07 6.04
N PHE A 423 -15.17 -2.01 5.34
CA PHE A 423 -15.72 -0.67 5.45
C PHE A 423 -16.11 -0.15 4.06
N CYS A 424 -17.13 0.69 4.03
CA CYS A 424 -17.48 1.44 2.84
C CYS A 424 -16.59 2.70 2.76
N GLU A 425 -15.29 2.49 2.48
CA GLU A 425 -14.24 3.49 2.66
C GLU A 425 -13.12 3.34 1.61
N LYS A 426 -12.48 4.46 1.25
CA LYS A 426 -11.35 4.51 0.30
C LYS A 426 -10.02 4.22 0.97
N HIS A 427 -9.06 3.69 0.21
CA HIS A 427 -7.72 3.33 0.68
C HIS A 427 -7.02 4.46 1.45
N ASP A 428 -7.11 5.70 0.97
CA ASP A 428 -6.52 6.90 1.58
C ASP A 428 -7.28 7.41 2.82
N ARG A 429 -8.42 6.79 3.16
CA ARG A 429 -9.29 7.17 4.29
C ARG A 429 -9.46 6.07 5.34
N LEU A 430 -9.06 4.84 5.06
CA LEU A 430 -9.19 3.67 5.94
C LEU A 430 -8.71 3.94 7.38
N THR A 431 -7.55 4.57 7.55
CA THR A 431 -6.95 4.92 8.86
C THR A 431 -7.78 5.92 9.66
N SER A 432 -8.47 6.83 8.97
CA SER A 432 -9.33 7.86 9.54
C SER A 432 -10.73 7.37 9.91
N ASN A 433 -11.10 6.14 9.49
CA ASN A 433 -12.43 5.59 9.72
C ASN A 433 -12.67 5.23 11.21
N PRO A 434 -13.74 5.75 11.84
CA PRO A 434 -13.96 5.58 13.28
C PRO A 434 -14.37 4.15 13.68
N TYR A 435 -14.93 3.37 12.76
CA TYR A 435 -15.26 1.96 13.01
C TYR A 435 -14.02 1.06 12.90
N PHE A 436 -13.07 1.40 12.02
CA PHE A 436 -11.73 0.79 12.02
C PHE A 436 -11.02 1.06 13.34
N GLN A 437 -10.96 2.33 13.76
CA GLN A 437 -10.33 2.74 15.03
C GLN A 437 -10.86 1.97 16.24
N ASN A 438 -12.20 1.79 16.33
CA ASN A 438 -12.80 0.97 17.37
C ASN A 438 -12.31 -0.48 17.33
N ASN A 439 -12.39 -1.14 16.17
CA ASN A 439 -12.10 -2.57 16.07
C ASN A 439 -10.60 -2.89 16.12
N LEU A 440 -9.76 -1.94 15.71
CA LEU A 440 -8.32 -1.95 15.96
C LEU A 440 -8.01 -1.93 17.46
N LEU A 441 -8.59 -0.98 18.21
CA LEU A 441 -8.37 -0.87 19.65
C LEU A 441 -8.85 -2.13 20.38
N TYR A 442 -9.99 -2.70 19.97
CA TYR A 442 -10.45 -3.98 20.49
C TYR A 442 -9.38 -5.08 20.30
N PHE A 443 -8.91 -5.26 19.06
CA PHE A 443 -7.96 -6.30 18.65
C PHE A 443 -6.57 -6.19 19.28
N ILE A 444 -6.06 -5.00 19.60
CA ILE A 444 -4.74 -4.86 20.23
C ILE A 444 -4.80 -4.89 21.77
N LEU A 445 -5.96 -4.57 22.37
CA LEU A 445 -6.12 -4.48 23.82
C LEU A 445 -6.72 -5.74 24.48
N HIS A 446 -7.41 -6.60 23.72
CA HIS A 446 -8.05 -7.85 24.17
C HIS A 446 -7.56 -8.99 23.29
#